data_AF-M5BWN6-F1
#
_entry.id   AF-M5BWN6-F1
#
_cell.length_a   1.000
_cell.length_b   1.000
_cell.length_c   1.000
_cell.angle_alpha   90.00
_cell.angle_beta   90.00
_cell.angle_gamma   90.00
#
_symmetry.space_group_name_H-M   'P 1'
#
loop_
_entity.id
_entity.type
_entity.pdbx_description
1 polymer ?
#
loop_
_entity_poly.entity_id
_entity_poly.type
_entity_poly.pdbx_seq_one_letter_code
_entity_poly.pdbx_strand_id
1 'polypeptide(L)'
;MEQNTAWEHKAESGRVKQAKTSARKANTTQRLAAVNILSEVNLEQLLSLKLVDLDAQIDKLREAGDREIPPKSRIGKKQAKAEEILKALSRRQVQMLGKDVDNRNKEMSYDDAEMSDARSEESQDGDIGMDIDPEWEY
;
A
#
# COMPACT_ATOMS: atom_id res chain seq x y z
N MET A 1 -36.10 12.88 24.60
CA MET A 1 -34.96 13.79 24.35
C MET A 1 -33.61 13.21 24.77
N GLU A 2 -33.52 12.34 25.79
CA GLU A 2 -32.25 11.75 26.27
C GLU A 2 -31.56 10.77 25.31
N GLN A 3 -32.29 10.05 24.45
CA GLN A 3 -31.65 9.15 23.49
C GLN A 3 -30.81 9.94 22.47
N ASN A 4 -31.33 11.07 21.96
CA ASN A 4 -30.67 11.82 20.90
C ASN A 4 -29.29 12.35 21.34
N THR A 5 -29.19 12.83 22.59
CA THR A 5 -27.93 13.29 23.16
C THR A 5 -26.92 12.15 23.37
N ALA A 6 -27.38 10.94 23.70
CA ALA A 6 -26.52 9.76 23.82
C ALA A 6 -25.94 9.31 22.46
N TRP A 7 -26.73 9.39 21.38
CA TRP A 7 -26.27 9.09 20.02
C TRP A 7 -25.25 10.13 19.53
N GLU A 8 -25.51 11.42 19.76
CA GLU A 8 -24.59 12.51 19.43
C GLU A 8 -23.26 12.38 20.18
N HIS A 9 -23.28 12.06 21.47
CA HIS A 9 -22.07 11.87 22.27
C HIS A 9 -21.24 10.67 21.77
N LYS A 10 -21.88 9.58 21.35
CA LYS A 10 -21.21 8.42 20.75
C LYS A 10 -20.59 8.75 19.39
N ALA A 11 -21.30 9.51 18.56
CA ALA A 11 -20.81 9.97 17.25
C ALA A 11 -19.58 10.87 17.43
N GLU A 12 -19.64 11.81 18.37
CA GLU A 12 -18.53 12.73 18.65
C GLU A 12 -17.30 11.99 19.21
N SER A 13 -17.50 11.04 20.14
CA SER A 13 -16.41 10.16 20.60
C SER A 13 -15.75 9.39 19.45
N GLY A 14 -16.56 8.94 18.48
CA GLY A 14 -16.08 8.29 17.26
C GLY A 14 -15.20 9.21 16.41
N ARG A 15 -15.65 10.44 16.16
CA ARG A 15 -14.90 11.46 15.41
C ARG A 15 -13.56 11.77 16.07
N VAL A 16 -13.55 11.97 17.38
CA VAL A 16 -12.32 12.24 18.14
C VAL A 16 -11.31 11.09 18.01
N LYS A 17 -11.76 9.83 18.09
CA LYS A 17 -10.89 8.66 17.91
C LYS A 17 -10.32 8.57 16.49
N GLN A 18 -11.14 8.85 15.48
CA GLN A 18 -10.69 8.88 14.09
C GLN A 18 -9.67 9.99 13.86
N ALA A 19 -9.94 11.21 14.33
CA ALA A 19 -9.03 12.35 14.22
C ALA A 19 -7.68 12.08 14.91
N LYS A 20 -7.69 11.46 16.09
CA LYS A 20 -6.46 11.06 16.78
C LYS A 20 -5.66 10.02 16.00
N THR A 21 -6.34 9.09 15.36
CA THR A 21 -5.72 8.03 14.55
C THR A 21 -5.13 8.60 13.26
N SER A 22 -5.86 9.49 12.57
CA SER A 22 -5.36 10.17 11.37
C SER A 22 -4.16 11.05 11.69
N ALA A 23 -4.20 11.82 12.79
CA ALA A 23 -3.08 12.64 13.24
C ALA A 23 -1.82 11.80 13.53
N ARG A 24 -1.99 10.62 14.18
CA ARG A 24 -0.88 9.68 14.41
C ARG A 24 -0.29 9.16 13.10
N LYS A 25 -1.13 8.71 12.16
CA LYS A 25 -0.69 8.24 10.84
C LYS A 25 0.08 9.34 10.10
N ALA A 26 -0.47 10.55 10.05
CA ALA A 26 0.16 11.69 9.40
C ALA A 26 1.53 12.01 10.02
N ASN A 27 1.63 12.00 11.36
CA ASN A 27 2.91 12.21 12.04
C ASN A 27 3.93 11.12 11.71
N THR A 28 3.51 9.84 11.70
CA THR A 28 4.38 8.72 11.30
C THR A 28 4.88 8.90 9.86
N THR A 29 4.00 9.21 8.91
CA THR A 29 4.38 9.44 7.51
C THR A 29 5.35 10.62 7.37
N GLN A 30 5.10 11.75 8.06
CA GLN A 30 6.03 12.89 8.05
C GLN A 30 7.41 12.52 8.61
N ARG A 31 7.44 11.77 9.72
CA ARG A 31 8.71 11.31 10.30
C ARG A 31 9.46 10.39 9.36
N LEU A 32 8.77 9.46 8.71
CA LEU A 32 9.39 8.55 7.74
C LEU A 32 9.82 9.27 6.47
N ALA A 33 9.13 10.33 6.04
CA ALA A 33 9.54 11.14 4.89
C ALA A 33 10.94 11.75 5.07
N ALA A 34 11.33 12.10 6.30
CA ALA A 34 12.66 12.61 6.63
C ALA A 34 13.75 11.51 6.72
N VAL A 35 13.37 10.23 6.72
CA VAL A 35 14.31 9.10 6.82
C VAL A 35 14.79 8.71 5.43
N ASN A 36 16.08 8.88 5.18
CA ASN A 36 16.74 8.37 3.98
C ASN A 36 17.20 6.92 4.21
N ILE A 37 16.83 6.03 3.28
CA ILE A 37 17.31 4.64 3.30
C ILE A 37 18.80 4.66 3.00
N LEU A 38 19.59 4.05 3.87
CA LEU A 38 21.02 3.87 3.65
C LEU A 38 21.23 2.75 2.62
N SER A 39 21.72 3.08 1.43
CA SER A 39 21.83 2.15 0.30
C SER A 39 23.15 1.36 0.25
N GLU A 40 24.24 1.95 0.75
CA GLU A 40 25.60 1.39 0.70
C GLU A 40 26.17 1.28 2.11
N VAL A 41 25.58 0.38 2.91
CA VAL A 41 26.01 0.16 4.29
C VAL A 41 26.34 -1.29 4.55
N ASN A 42 27.39 -1.51 5.33
CA ASN A 42 27.76 -2.83 5.82
C ASN A 42 27.20 -3.08 7.22
N LEU A 43 27.36 -4.32 7.71
CA LEU A 43 26.83 -4.73 9.00
C LEU A 43 27.40 -3.90 10.17
N GLU A 44 28.70 -3.61 10.15
CA GLU A 44 29.37 -2.85 11.22
C GLU A 44 28.84 -1.41 11.31
N GLN A 45 28.64 -0.77 10.17
CA GLN A 45 28.04 0.57 10.09
C GLN A 45 26.62 0.55 10.66
N LEU A 46 25.80 -0.44 10.31
CA LEU A 46 24.45 -0.58 10.88
C LEU A 46 24.49 -0.88 12.39
N LEU A 47 25.46 -1.66 12.86
CA LEU A 47 25.65 -1.93 14.28
C LEU A 47 26.13 -0.70 15.05
N SER A 48 26.71 0.31 14.40
CA SER A 48 27.06 1.59 15.03
C SER A 48 25.85 2.49 15.28
N LEU A 49 24.76 2.34 14.52
CA LEU A 49 23.54 3.15 14.63
C LEU A 49 22.78 2.90 15.93
N LYS A 50 21.92 3.84 16.34
CA LYS A 50 21.02 3.59 17.47
C LYS A 50 19.90 2.64 17.05
N LEU A 51 19.33 1.92 18.02
CA LEU A 51 18.22 1.01 17.76
C LEU A 51 17.01 1.74 17.13
N VAL A 52 16.76 2.97 17.56
CA VAL A 52 15.70 3.84 17.02
C VAL A 52 15.92 4.14 15.53
N ASP A 53 17.17 4.34 15.12
CA ASP A 53 17.50 4.62 13.72
C ASP A 53 17.31 3.36 12.87
N LEU A 54 17.72 2.19 13.37
CA LEU A 54 17.47 0.90 12.72
C LEU A 54 15.96 0.63 12.57
N ASP A 55 15.18 0.96 13.60
CA ASP A 55 13.72 0.87 13.55
C ASP A 55 13.09 1.81 12.53
N ALA A 56 13.66 3.00 12.35
CA ALA A 56 13.22 3.96 11.34
C ALA A 56 13.55 3.46 9.92
N GLN A 57 14.74 2.88 9.72
CA GLN A 57 15.12 2.25 8.44
C GLN A 57 14.18 1.10 8.07
N ILE A 58 13.86 0.22 9.02
CA ILE A 58 12.91 -0.89 8.81
C ILE A 58 11.52 -0.37 8.43
N ASP A 59 11.00 0.64 9.14
CA ASP A 59 9.70 1.21 8.78
C ASP A 59 9.72 1.87 7.41
N LYS A 60 10.82 2.55 7.07
CA LYS A 60 10.97 3.20 5.77
C LYS A 60 11.01 2.18 4.64
N LEU A 61 11.70 1.06 4.83
CA LEU A 61 11.73 -0.04 3.86
C LEU A 61 10.35 -0.70 3.69
N ARG A 62 9.57 -0.83 4.77
CA ARG A 62 8.17 -1.28 4.65
C ARG A 62 7.29 -0.28 3.93
N GLU A 63 7.44 1.02 4.21
CA GLU A 63 6.72 2.09 3.50
C GLU A 63 7.08 2.10 2.00
N ALA A 64 8.34 1.82 1.66
CA ALA A 64 8.82 1.67 0.29
C ALA A 64 8.30 0.40 -0.42
N GLY A 65 7.55 -0.46 0.28
CA GLY A 65 6.86 -1.60 -0.30
C GLY A 65 7.59 -2.94 -0.19
N ASP A 66 8.66 -3.06 0.61
CA ASP A 66 9.28 -4.37 0.88
C ASP A 66 8.35 -5.20 1.78
N ARG A 67 7.61 -6.13 1.16
CA ARG A 67 6.64 -7.02 1.81
C ARG A 67 7.29 -8.15 2.59
N GLU A 68 8.57 -8.43 2.36
CA GLU A 68 9.27 -9.52 3.03
C GLU A 68 9.75 -9.15 4.43
N ILE A 69 9.80 -7.86 4.75
CA ILE A 69 10.25 -7.40 6.07
C ILE A 69 9.21 -7.78 7.13
N PRO A 70 9.56 -8.69 8.07
CA PRO A 70 8.62 -9.15 9.08
C PRO A 70 8.26 -8.01 10.03
N PRO A 71 7.10 -8.05 10.71
CA PRO A 71 6.70 -7.03 11.69
C PRO A 71 7.75 -6.76 12.77
N LYS A 72 7.83 -5.51 13.25
CA LYS A 72 8.86 -5.05 14.22
C LYS A 72 8.93 -5.91 15.48
N SER A 73 7.78 -6.40 15.95
CA SER A 73 7.67 -7.29 17.11
C SER A 73 8.42 -8.62 16.95
N ARG A 74 8.73 -9.03 15.71
CA ARG A 74 9.46 -10.27 15.42
C ARG A 74 10.97 -10.05 15.27
N ILE A 75 11.45 -8.81 15.22
CA ILE A 75 12.87 -8.47 15.07
C ILE A 75 13.41 -7.92 16.40
N GLY A 76 13.67 -8.83 17.34
CA GLY A 76 13.90 -8.45 18.74
C GLY A 76 15.27 -7.84 19.06
N LYS A 77 16.33 -8.21 18.32
CA LYS A 77 17.72 -7.82 18.63
C LYS A 77 18.26 -6.80 17.64
N LYS A 78 19.14 -5.91 18.11
CA LYS A 78 19.83 -4.91 17.26
C LYS A 78 20.50 -5.55 16.04
N GLN A 79 21.22 -6.65 16.26
CA GLN A 79 21.88 -7.40 15.20
C GLN A 79 20.90 -7.96 14.17
N ALA A 80 19.78 -8.55 14.62
CA ALA A 80 18.74 -9.05 13.73
C ALA A 80 18.11 -7.91 12.89
N LYS A 81 17.97 -6.70 13.46
CA LYS A 81 17.50 -5.52 12.71
C LYS A 81 18.50 -5.12 11.63
N ALA A 82 19.79 -5.10 11.95
CA ALA A 82 20.84 -4.79 10.98
C ALA A 82 20.89 -5.83 9.84
N GLU A 83 20.84 -7.12 10.17
CA GLU A 83 20.79 -8.20 9.17
C GLU A 83 19.55 -8.12 8.27
N GLU A 84 18.39 -7.78 8.83
CA GLU A 84 17.16 -7.62 8.05
C GLU A 84 17.24 -6.43 7.09
N ILE A 85 17.82 -5.30 7.52
CA ILE A 85 18.07 -4.16 6.64
C ILE A 85 18.99 -4.57 5.48
N LEU A 86 20.08 -5.30 5.75
CA LEU A 86 20.97 -5.78 4.69
C LEU A 86 20.24 -6.69 3.70
N LYS A 87 19.45 -7.64 4.18
CA LYS A 87 18.64 -8.53 3.31
C LYS A 87 17.69 -7.72 2.43
N ALA A 88 16.99 -6.75 3.00
CA ALA A 88 16.08 -5.87 2.27
C ALA A 88 16.79 -5.08 1.18
N LEU A 89 17.98 -4.53 1.48
CA LEU A 89 18.79 -3.81 0.50
C LEU A 89 19.24 -4.73 -0.64
N SER A 90 19.72 -5.95 -0.33
CA SER A 90 20.11 -6.94 -1.34
C SER A 90 18.94 -7.32 -2.25
N ARG A 91 17.76 -7.57 -1.69
CA ARG A 91 16.55 -7.87 -2.49
C ARG A 91 16.19 -6.71 -3.42
N ARG A 92 16.29 -5.48 -2.93
CA ARG A 92 16.00 -4.29 -3.73
C ARG A 92 16.98 -4.13 -4.88
N GLN A 93 18.27 -4.41 -4.66
CA GLN A 93 19.28 -4.40 -5.72
C GLN A 93 18.95 -5.44 -6.81
N VAL A 94 18.61 -6.67 -6.42
CA VAL A 94 18.21 -7.73 -7.37
C VAL A 94 16.96 -7.34 -8.17
N GLN A 95 15.96 -6.74 -7.53
CA GLN A 95 14.74 -6.29 -8.22
C GLN A 95 15.01 -5.15 -9.22
N MET A 96 16.00 -4.28 -8.98
CA MET A 96 16.38 -3.27 -9.96
C MET A 96 17.06 -3.91 -11.18
N LEU A 97 17.96 -4.86 -10.96
CA LEU A 97 18.65 -5.59 -12.03
C LEU A 97 17.71 -6.49 -12.85
N GLY A 98 16.70 -7.10 -12.24
CA GLY A 98 15.74 -7.98 -12.92
C GLY A 98 14.77 -7.24 -13.85
N LYS A 99 14.40 -5.99 -13.52
CA LYS A 99 13.48 -5.19 -14.34
C LYS A 99 14.06 -4.78 -15.69
N ASP A 100 15.40 -4.67 -15.80
CA ASP A 100 16.09 -4.37 -17.06
C ASP A 100 16.12 -5.56 -18.04
N VAL A 101 15.82 -6.77 -17.55
CA VAL A 101 15.75 -7.98 -18.38
C VAL A 101 14.34 -8.18 -18.92
N ASP A 102 13.32 -7.98 -18.08
CA ASP A 102 11.92 -8.13 -18.49
C ASP A 102 11.45 -7.04 -19.47
N ASN A 103 12.02 -5.82 -19.39
CA ASN A 103 11.64 -4.73 -20.27
C ASN A 103 12.16 -4.90 -21.72
N ARG A 104 13.20 -5.72 -21.95
CA ARG A 104 13.69 -6.03 -23.30
C ARG A 104 12.84 -7.07 -24.04
N ASN A 105 12.11 -7.91 -23.33
CA ASN A 105 11.29 -8.96 -23.93
C ASN A 105 9.87 -8.52 -24.31
N LYS A 106 9.43 -7.33 -23.89
CA LYS A 106 8.09 -6.80 -24.22
C LYS A 106 8.03 -5.98 -25.52
N GLU A 107 9.15 -5.56 -26.09
CA GLU A 107 9.17 -4.79 -27.35
C GLU A 107 9.14 -5.67 -28.62
N MET A 108 9.07 -7.00 -28.48
CA MET A 108 9.18 -7.94 -29.61
C MET A 108 7.93 -8.81 -29.81
N SER A 109 6.71 -8.28 -29.57
CA SER A 109 5.47 -8.90 -30.05
C SER A 109 4.49 -7.89 -30.63
N TYR A 110 4.81 -7.39 -31.82
CA TYR A 110 3.80 -6.99 -32.78
C TYR A 110 4.05 -7.85 -34.01
N ASP A 111 3.22 -8.86 -34.22
CA ASP A 111 2.85 -9.35 -35.54
C ASP A 111 1.64 -10.29 -35.43
N ASP A 112 0.66 -10.02 -36.29
CA ASP A 112 -0.47 -10.86 -36.73
C ASP A 112 -1.63 -11.19 -35.78
N ALA A 113 -2.66 -10.35 -35.85
CA ALA A 113 -4.05 -10.80 -35.98
C ALA A 113 -4.95 -9.71 -36.59
N GLU A 114 -4.62 -9.23 -37.80
CA GLU A 114 -5.68 -8.78 -38.71
C GLU A 114 -6.25 -10.02 -39.39
N MET A 115 -7.49 -10.39 -39.08
CA MET A 115 -8.39 -11.07 -40.01
C MET A 115 -9.82 -10.88 -39.50
N SER A 116 -10.53 -10.03 -40.25
CA SER A 116 -11.96 -9.91 -40.43
C SER A 116 -12.82 -11.09 -39.95
N ASP A 117 -13.88 -10.79 -39.21
CA ASP A 117 -15.14 -11.49 -39.46
C ASP A 117 -16.31 -10.50 -39.44
N ALA A 118 -16.85 -10.28 -40.63
CA ALA A 118 -18.08 -9.56 -40.86
C ALA A 118 -19.24 -10.56 -40.73
N ARG A 119 -20.14 -10.33 -39.77
CA ARG A 119 -21.47 -10.93 -39.84
C ARG A 119 -22.55 -9.99 -39.34
N SER A 120 -23.53 -9.82 -40.21
CA SER A 120 -24.65 -8.90 -40.21
C SER A 120 -25.60 -9.02 -39.03
N GLU A 121 -26.21 -7.87 -38.72
CA GLU A 121 -27.61 -7.61 -38.39
C GLU A 121 -28.43 -8.73 -37.73
N GLU A 122 -28.87 -8.49 -36.50
CA GLU A 122 -30.30 -8.65 -36.17
C GLU A 122 -30.67 -7.75 -34.98
N SER A 123 -31.63 -6.86 -35.21
CA SER A 123 -32.29 -6.02 -34.20
C SER A 123 -33.26 -6.88 -33.39
N GLN A 124 -33.40 -6.63 -32.08
CA GLN A 124 -34.74 -6.58 -31.46
C GLN A 124 -34.73 -5.99 -30.05
N ASP A 125 -35.62 -5.02 -29.91
CA ASP A 125 -36.23 -4.41 -28.73
C ASP A 125 -36.30 -5.28 -27.46
N GLY A 126 -36.14 -4.64 -26.29
CA GLY A 126 -36.37 -5.33 -25.02
C GLY A 126 -36.13 -4.49 -23.76
N ASP A 127 -37.01 -3.53 -23.54
CA ASP A 127 -37.59 -3.18 -22.22
C ASP A 127 -36.67 -2.55 -21.13
N ILE A 128 -36.84 -1.23 -20.95
CA ILE A 128 -36.37 -0.50 -19.77
C ILE A 128 -37.43 -0.70 -18.68
N GLY A 129 -37.23 -1.71 -17.84
CA GLY A 129 -37.97 -1.89 -16.59
C GLY A 129 -37.62 -0.78 -15.60
N MET A 130 -38.33 0.33 -15.69
CA MET A 130 -38.29 1.45 -14.75
C MET A 130 -39.34 1.17 -13.67
N ASP A 131 -38.95 0.46 -12.60
CA ASP A 131 -39.80 0.25 -11.43
C ASP A 131 -39.96 1.57 -10.67
N ILE A 132 -40.93 2.37 -11.09
CA ILE A 132 -41.52 3.47 -10.34
C ILE A 132 -42.50 2.82 -9.37
N ASP A 133 -42.15 2.78 -8.08
CA ASP A 133 -43.04 2.36 -6.99
C ASP A 133 -43.87 3.56 -6.53
N PRO A 134 -45.19 3.63 -6.80
CA PRO A 134 -45.99 4.80 -6.49
C PRO A 134 -47.19 4.41 -5.62
N GLU A 135 -47.01 4.19 -4.32
CA GLU A 135 -48.17 4.06 -3.43
C GLU A 135 -47.85 4.52 -2.00
N TRP A 136 -47.96 5.84 -1.79
CA TRP A 136 -48.37 6.39 -0.51
C TRP A 136 -49.89 6.54 -0.56
N GLU A 137 -50.61 5.52 -0.09
CA GLU A 137 -52.02 5.68 0.30
C GLU A 137 -52.13 6.27 1.72
N TYR A 138 -53.20 7.04 1.85
CA TYR A 138 -53.63 7.97 2.91
C TYR A 138 -53.54 7.49 4.37
#